data_AF-A0A8D8F4G2-F1
#
_entry.id   AF-A0A8D8F4G2-F1
#
_cell.length_a   1.000
_cell.length_b   1.000
_cell.length_c   1.000
_cell.angle_alpha   90.00
_cell.angle_beta   90.00
_cell.angle_gamma   90.00
#
_symmetry.space_group_name_H-M   'P 1'
#
loop_
_entity.id
_entity.type
_entity.pdbx_description
1 polymer ?
#
loop_
_entity_poly.entity_id
_entity_poly.type
_entity_poly.pdbx_seq_one_letter_code
_entity_poly.pdbx_strand_id
1 'polypeptide(L)'
;MSFKRFICRLLVVKVGDVNSAIKSDDKFAQEFGVSNVTVHPSYNTRYQYNDLALVELDKDVVLSTGVCPACIWSSAHYPFNWYEVAGVDMTAAAASKSDSIKVKLSSVESSKCESDLLKSGSLPYGTRHDQFCASSANSCNQNLGGPIQIPLFTYQHVAPFLVGVKSFRESCDGVYQRIAPHVGWIETVVGESLNQTDCVNKYKQCFDPAQMDDETEAVDPYFSRVYLHWDDPKTDNLCGGTLVDYNTVLTSAHCTFNSRGESPTKVSIVNHQAGIAEIERHPDFKQGSLYNDVALIRLDKYVRIAKWIAPVCLPYVEALEGHDTTPETFSCRVPKDGFNDKLQIYIPSKSRCSSNDTVYDEEYMARFPEGLGKRLSCFGTEYRLVPGLGEIDAGGPLLSRDETIIFGVNAYATDCGSFKPLITTDVASLIPWIEKFVLRKQKK
;
A
#
# COMPACT_ATOMS: atom_id res chain seq x y z
N MET A 1 33.89 -49.73 -5.01
CA MET A 1 32.81 -49.14 -5.82
C MET A 1 32.70 -47.67 -5.46
N SER A 2 33.14 -46.78 -6.35
CA SER A 2 33.06 -45.33 -6.15
C SER A 2 31.63 -44.87 -6.45
N PHE A 3 30.91 -44.39 -5.44
CA PHE A 3 29.63 -43.72 -5.62
C PHE A 3 29.89 -42.37 -6.31
N LYS A 4 29.67 -42.32 -7.63
CA LYS A 4 29.53 -41.04 -8.34
C LYS A 4 28.32 -40.32 -7.74
N ARG A 5 28.55 -39.25 -6.97
CA ARG A 5 27.52 -38.25 -6.68
C ARG A 5 27.05 -37.71 -8.04
N PHE A 6 25.81 -38.03 -8.42
CA PHE A 6 25.15 -37.35 -9.53
C PHE A 6 25.01 -35.88 -9.13
N ILE A 7 25.73 -35.01 -9.81
CA ILE A 7 25.50 -33.57 -9.75
C ILE A 7 24.29 -33.33 -10.64
N CYS A 8 23.11 -33.20 -10.05
CA CYS A 8 21.94 -32.70 -10.77
C CYS A 8 22.25 -31.25 -11.17
N ARG A 9 22.51 -31.03 -12.46
CA ARG A 9 22.65 -29.69 -13.02
C ARG A 9 21.25 -29.21 -13.37
N LEU A 10 20.89 -27.98 -12.98
CA LEU A 10 19.69 -27.34 -13.51
C LEU A 10 19.95 -27.07 -14.99
N LEU A 11 19.16 -27.69 -15.87
CA LEU A 11 19.39 -27.64 -17.32
C LEU A 11 18.33 -26.82 -18.05
N VAL A 12 17.09 -26.86 -17.58
CA VAL A 12 15.93 -26.29 -18.27
C VAL A 12 15.01 -25.63 -17.26
N VAL A 13 14.49 -24.46 -17.61
CA VAL A 13 13.40 -23.76 -16.93
C VAL A 13 12.20 -23.71 -17.87
N LYS A 14 11.02 -24.12 -17.39
CA LYS A 14 9.75 -24.03 -18.12
C LYS A 14 8.85 -23.00 -17.42
N VAL A 15 8.22 -22.11 -18.19
CA VAL A 15 7.25 -21.11 -17.71
C VAL A 15 5.98 -21.18 -18.56
N GLY A 16 4.85 -20.69 -18.05
CA GLY A 16 3.58 -20.64 -18.80
C GLY A 16 2.85 -21.98 -18.95
N ASP A 17 3.31 -23.00 -18.23
CA ASP A 17 2.68 -24.32 -18.14
C ASP A 17 1.72 -24.33 -16.94
N VAL A 18 0.45 -24.64 -17.20
CA VAL A 18 -0.60 -24.71 -16.16
C VAL A 18 -0.78 -26.13 -15.65
N ASN A 19 -0.45 -27.14 -16.46
CA ASN A 19 -0.52 -28.55 -16.09
C ASN A 19 0.50 -29.40 -16.86
N SER A 20 1.61 -29.69 -16.18
CA SER A 20 2.69 -30.50 -16.75
C SER A 20 2.28 -31.92 -17.20
N ALA A 21 1.12 -32.42 -16.79
CA ALA A 21 0.59 -33.72 -17.22
C ALA A 21 -0.15 -33.67 -18.58
N ILE A 22 -0.52 -32.49 -19.08
CA ILE A 22 -1.38 -32.33 -20.27
C ILE A 22 -0.72 -31.39 -21.30
N LYS A 23 0.02 -31.96 -22.26
CA LYS A 23 0.68 -31.16 -23.33
C LYS A 23 -0.26 -30.33 -24.22
N SER A 24 -1.57 -30.53 -24.15
CA SER A 24 -2.54 -29.80 -24.98
C SER A 24 -2.93 -28.42 -24.42
N ASP A 25 -2.55 -28.09 -23.19
CA ASP A 25 -2.81 -26.77 -22.57
C ASP A 25 -1.59 -25.83 -22.53
N ASP A 26 -0.47 -26.27 -23.11
CA ASP A 26 0.83 -25.58 -23.26
C ASP A 26 0.79 -24.32 -24.17
N LYS A 27 -0.37 -23.66 -24.34
CA LYS A 27 -0.55 -22.52 -25.26
C LYS A 27 0.47 -21.39 -25.04
N PHE A 28 0.88 -21.18 -23.79
CA PHE A 28 1.82 -20.14 -23.39
C PHE A 28 3.16 -20.68 -22.89
N ALA A 29 3.36 -22.00 -22.96
CA ALA A 29 4.53 -22.65 -22.41
C ALA A 29 5.80 -22.27 -23.18
N GLN A 30 6.85 -21.95 -22.44
CA GLN A 30 8.16 -21.60 -22.99
C GLN A 30 9.25 -22.31 -22.20
N GLU A 31 10.25 -22.84 -22.92
CA GLU A 31 11.43 -23.51 -22.35
C GLU A 31 12.70 -22.71 -22.60
N PHE A 32 13.54 -22.65 -21.57
CA PHE A 32 14.78 -21.87 -21.51
C PHE A 32 15.91 -22.74 -20.98
N GLY A 33 17.10 -22.56 -21.54
CA GLY A 33 18.33 -23.03 -20.90
C GLY A 33 18.72 -22.11 -19.75
N VAL A 34 19.68 -22.57 -18.94
CA VAL A 34 20.23 -21.80 -17.83
C VAL A 34 21.59 -21.25 -18.21
N SER A 35 21.73 -19.92 -18.24
CA SER A 35 23.00 -19.24 -18.49
C SER A 35 23.86 -19.17 -17.23
N ASN A 36 23.25 -18.83 -16.10
CA ASN A 36 23.95 -18.68 -14.83
C ASN A 36 23.06 -19.04 -13.63
N VAL A 37 23.68 -19.48 -12.54
CA VAL A 37 23.00 -19.70 -11.25
C VAL A 37 23.83 -19.05 -10.16
N THR A 38 23.25 -18.05 -9.50
CA THR A 38 23.88 -17.32 -8.40
C THR A 38 23.19 -17.69 -7.10
N VAL A 39 23.84 -18.55 -6.32
CA VAL A 39 23.36 -18.94 -4.98
C VAL A 39 23.68 -17.82 -3.99
N HIS A 40 22.79 -17.57 -3.02
CA HIS A 40 23.03 -16.56 -1.99
C HIS A 40 24.37 -16.84 -1.27
N PRO A 41 25.27 -15.85 -1.11
CA PRO A 41 26.64 -16.08 -0.60
C PRO A 41 26.69 -16.69 0.81
N SER A 42 25.69 -16.39 1.63
CA SER A 42 25.57 -16.91 3.00
C SER A 42 24.78 -18.21 3.12
N TYR A 43 24.35 -18.80 1.99
CA TYR A 43 23.69 -20.10 2.00
C TYR A 43 24.69 -21.21 2.36
N ASN A 44 24.24 -22.18 3.14
CA ASN A 44 25.06 -23.31 3.54
C ASN A 44 24.24 -24.60 3.43
N THR A 45 24.69 -25.59 2.67
CA THR A 45 23.94 -26.85 2.50
C THR A 45 23.69 -27.63 3.80
N ARG A 46 24.42 -27.32 4.89
CA ARG A 46 24.22 -27.90 6.22
C ARG A 46 23.09 -27.21 6.99
N TYR A 47 22.84 -25.94 6.74
CA TYR A 47 21.87 -25.12 7.47
C TYR A 47 20.92 -24.44 6.50
N GLN A 48 19.62 -24.58 6.71
CA GLN A 48 18.61 -24.09 5.77
C GLN A 48 18.34 -22.58 5.94
N TYR A 49 19.40 -21.76 6.06
CA TYR A 49 19.32 -20.30 6.15
C TYR A 49 19.76 -19.66 4.84
N ASN A 50 19.10 -18.56 4.45
CA ASN A 50 19.33 -17.86 3.18
C ASN A 50 19.17 -18.80 1.96
N ASP A 51 18.18 -19.68 2.00
CA ASP A 51 17.92 -20.68 0.94
C ASP A 51 17.30 -20.03 -0.30
N LEU A 52 18.11 -19.26 -1.03
CA LEU A 52 17.76 -18.53 -2.25
C LEU A 52 18.86 -18.69 -3.30
N ALA A 53 18.44 -18.76 -4.56
CA ALA A 53 19.30 -18.65 -5.72
C ALA A 53 18.58 -17.89 -6.83
N LEU A 54 19.34 -17.15 -7.63
CA LEU A 54 18.87 -16.51 -8.85
C LEU A 54 19.32 -17.36 -10.04
N VAL A 55 18.39 -17.66 -10.93
CA VAL A 55 18.62 -18.44 -12.15
C VAL A 55 18.45 -17.49 -13.34
N GLU A 56 19.53 -17.25 -14.06
CA GLU A 56 19.54 -16.45 -15.27
C GLU A 56 19.23 -17.36 -16.47
N LEU A 57 18.28 -16.93 -17.30
CA LEU A 57 17.86 -17.67 -18.48
C LEU A 57 18.80 -17.37 -19.65
N ASP A 58 18.88 -18.29 -20.61
CA ASP A 58 19.71 -18.13 -21.81
C ASP A 58 19.16 -17.17 -22.86
N LYS A 59 17.89 -16.75 -22.71
CA LYS A 59 17.18 -15.79 -23.57
C LYS A 59 16.02 -15.14 -22.82
N ASP A 60 15.56 -14.01 -23.32
CA ASP A 60 14.44 -13.26 -22.75
C ASP A 60 13.10 -14.01 -22.86
N VAL A 61 12.28 -13.88 -21.83
CA VAL A 61 10.92 -14.45 -21.78
C VAL A 61 9.97 -13.61 -22.62
N VAL A 62 9.17 -14.25 -23.46
CA VAL A 62 8.11 -13.57 -24.22
C VAL A 62 6.87 -13.45 -23.33
N LEU A 63 6.51 -12.23 -22.96
CA LEU A 63 5.34 -11.97 -22.13
C LEU A 63 4.04 -12.32 -22.88
N SER A 64 3.09 -12.89 -22.17
CA SER A 64 1.76 -13.24 -22.68
C SER A 64 0.75 -13.25 -21.54
N THR A 65 -0.54 -13.45 -21.84
CA THR A 65 -1.58 -13.60 -20.80
C THR A 65 -1.35 -14.79 -19.88
N GLY A 66 -0.53 -15.77 -20.27
CA GLY A 66 -0.16 -16.91 -19.42
C GLY A 66 1.25 -16.83 -18.84
N VAL A 67 2.03 -15.80 -19.18
CA VAL A 67 3.43 -15.64 -18.75
C VAL A 67 3.66 -14.18 -18.36
N CYS A 68 3.62 -13.95 -17.05
CA CYS A 68 3.73 -12.64 -16.43
C CYS A 68 4.72 -12.73 -15.25
N PRO A 69 5.63 -11.77 -15.09
CA PRO A 69 6.49 -11.72 -13.92
C PRO A 69 5.69 -11.33 -12.67
N ALA A 70 6.12 -11.86 -11.51
CA ALA A 70 5.67 -11.37 -10.21
C ALA A 70 6.55 -10.20 -9.77
N CYS A 71 5.96 -9.25 -9.06
CA CYS A 71 6.71 -8.19 -8.39
C CYS A 71 7.34 -8.70 -7.09
N ILE A 72 8.37 -8.03 -6.60
CA ILE A 72 9.06 -8.42 -5.38
C ILE A 72 8.49 -7.66 -4.19
N TRP A 73 8.12 -8.37 -3.13
CA TRP A 73 7.74 -7.75 -1.87
C TRP A 73 8.97 -7.34 -1.06
N SER A 74 9.19 -6.04 -0.90
CA SER A 74 10.38 -5.51 -0.23
C SER A 74 10.19 -5.11 1.24
N SER A 75 8.95 -5.09 1.75
CA SER A 75 8.71 -4.76 3.15
C SER A 75 8.90 -5.98 4.07
N ALA A 76 9.56 -5.76 5.20
CA ALA A 76 9.71 -6.81 6.22
C ALA A 76 8.38 -7.20 6.86
N HIS A 77 7.43 -6.27 6.91
CA HIS A 77 6.12 -6.46 7.53
C HIS A 77 5.05 -6.63 6.45
N TYR A 78 4.26 -7.70 6.55
CA TYR A 78 3.06 -7.93 5.76
C TYR A 78 1.91 -8.13 6.75
N PRO A 79 0.88 -7.26 6.76
CA PRO A 79 -0.09 -7.22 7.86
C PRO A 79 -1.20 -8.27 7.72
N PHE A 80 -1.32 -8.96 6.59
CA PHE A 80 -2.28 -10.05 6.48
C PHE A 80 -1.68 -11.37 6.96
N ASN A 81 -2.53 -12.17 7.57
CA ASN A 81 -2.18 -13.49 8.08
C ASN A 81 -2.32 -14.60 7.03
N TRP A 82 -2.34 -14.28 5.73
CA TRP A 82 -2.55 -15.27 4.67
C TRP A 82 -1.77 -14.97 3.38
N TYR A 83 -1.49 -16.04 2.62
CA TYR A 83 -0.72 -16.04 1.39
C TYR A 83 -1.37 -16.93 0.33
N GLU A 84 -0.94 -16.83 -0.93
CA GLU A 84 -1.29 -17.73 -2.02
C GLU A 84 -0.05 -18.49 -2.50
N VAL A 85 -0.22 -19.79 -2.74
CA VAL A 85 0.77 -20.59 -3.48
C VAL A 85 0.14 -21.05 -4.78
N ALA A 86 0.91 -21.03 -5.87
CA ALA A 86 0.51 -21.53 -7.18
C ALA A 86 1.33 -22.78 -7.53
N GLY A 87 0.81 -23.61 -8.46
CA GLY A 87 1.50 -24.81 -8.94
C GLY A 87 1.49 -25.97 -7.94
N VAL A 88 0.36 -26.18 -7.28
CA VAL A 88 0.16 -27.24 -6.29
C VAL A 88 -0.44 -28.48 -6.94
N ASP A 89 0.04 -29.68 -6.59
CA ASP A 89 -0.69 -30.92 -6.90
C ASP A 89 -1.81 -31.12 -5.86
N MET A 90 -3.06 -30.81 -6.23
CA MET A 90 -4.22 -31.15 -5.40
C MET A 90 -4.63 -32.61 -5.62
N THR A 91 -5.00 -33.32 -4.55
CA THR A 91 -5.62 -34.65 -4.69
C THR A 91 -6.92 -34.52 -5.50
N ALA A 92 -7.20 -35.55 -6.32
CA ALA A 92 -8.23 -35.55 -7.37
C ALA A 92 -9.65 -35.11 -6.97
N ALA A 93 -9.97 -35.01 -5.67
CA ALA A 93 -11.26 -34.54 -5.18
C ALA A 93 -11.49 -33.02 -5.39
N ALA A 94 -10.43 -32.21 -5.49
CA ALA A 94 -10.53 -30.75 -5.67
C ALA A 94 -10.43 -30.28 -7.15
N ALA A 95 -10.10 -31.19 -8.07
CA ALA A 95 -9.86 -30.89 -9.48
C ALA A 95 -11.15 -30.64 -10.31
N SER A 96 -12.33 -30.65 -9.68
CA SER A 96 -13.62 -30.54 -10.37
C SER A 96 -14.23 -29.14 -10.30
N LYS A 97 -13.47 -28.09 -10.67
CA LYS A 97 -13.98 -26.81 -11.24
C LYS A 97 -12.83 -25.82 -11.52
N SER A 98 -12.59 -25.58 -12.81
CA SER A 98 -11.90 -24.46 -13.48
C SER A 98 -10.67 -23.78 -12.83
N ASP A 99 -9.56 -23.84 -13.57
CA ASP A 99 -8.69 -22.69 -13.93
C ASP A 99 -7.96 -21.86 -12.87
N SER A 100 -7.77 -22.33 -11.63
CA SER A 100 -6.76 -21.75 -10.73
C SER A 100 -6.39 -22.72 -9.60
N ILE A 101 -5.25 -23.40 -9.71
CA ILE A 101 -4.72 -24.21 -8.59
C ILE A 101 -3.93 -23.32 -7.63
N LYS A 102 -4.56 -22.23 -7.17
CA LYS A 102 -4.04 -21.38 -6.10
C LYS A 102 -4.61 -21.85 -4.77
N VAL A 103 -3.75 -22.08 -3.78
CA VAL A 103 -4.15 -22.46 -2.43
C VAL A 103 -3.84 -21.32 -1.47
N LYS A 104 -4.81 -20.96 -0.63
CA LYS A 104 -4.60 -20.03 0.47
C LYS A 104 -3.93 -20.73 1.65
N LEU A 105 -2.85 -20.13 2.14
CA LEU A 105 -2.14 -20.54 3.34
C LEU A 105 -2.31 -19.47 4.41
N SER A 106 -2.31 -19.86 5.67
CA SER A 106 -2.27 -18.96 6.81
C SER A 106 -0.85 -18.86 7.35
N SER A 107 -0.47 -17.68 7.82
CA SER A 107 0.75 -17.48 8.60
C SER A 107 0.65 -18.24 9.93
N VAL A 108 1.75 -18.87 10.33
CA VAL A 108 1.83 -19.66 11.56
C VAL A 108 3.01 -19.19 12.39
N GLU A 109 2.90 -19.29 13.72
CA GLU A 109 4.03 -19.10 14.61
C GLU A 109 5.16 -20.08 14.30
N SER A 110 6.39 -19.57 14.30
CA SER A 110 7.63 -20.30 14.08
C SER A 110 7.70 -21.66 14.80
N SER A 111 7.35 -21.66 16.09
CA SER A 111 7.43 -22.83 16.98
C SER A 111 6.59 -24.02 16.50
N LYS A 112 5.51 -23.77 15.74
CA LYS A 112 4.59 -24.82 15.27
C LYS A 112 5.13 -25.56 14.05
N CYS A 113 5.91 -24.90 13.19
CA CYS A 113 6.39 -25.50 11.94
C CYS A 113 7.87 -25.91 11.95
N GLU A 114 8.64 -25.46 12.95
CA GLU A 114 10.08 -25.76 13.07
C GLU A 114 10.42 -27.04 13.82
N SER A 115 9.43 -27.71 14.45
CA SER A 115 9.68 -28.81 15.40
C SER A 115 10.49 -29.98 14.84
N ASP A 116 10.24 -30.41 13.60
CA ASP A 116 11.03 -31.48 12.97
C ASP A 116 12.36 -30.97 12.38
N LEU A 117 12.43 -29.69 12.04
CA LEU A 117 13.66 -29.04 11.57
C LEU A 117 14.69 -28.87 12.69
N LEU A 118 14.23 -28.50 13.89
CA LEU A 118 15.04 -28.48 15.11
C LEU A 118 15.61 -29.87 15.41
N LYS A 119 14.78 -30.93 15.32
CA LYS A 119 15.22 -32.32 15.54
C LYS A 119 16.29 -32.77 14.53
N SER A 120 16.15 -32.35 13.27
CA SER A 120 17.12 -32.70 12.20
C SER A 120 18.45 -31.93 12.30
N GLY A 121 18.51 -30.86 13.10
CA GLY A 121 19.66 -29.95 13.16
C GLY A 121 19.81 -29.02 11.94
N SER A 122 18.83 -29.00 11.03
CA SER A 122 18.84 -28.17 9.82
C SER A 122 18.59 -26.68 10.10
N LEU A 123 17.92 -26.37 11.22
CA LEU A 123 17.75 -25.02 11.77
C LEU A 123 18.29 -24.99 13.21
N PRO A 124 19.62 -24.98 13.42
CA PRO A 124 20.22 -25.09 14.76
C PRO A 124 19.83 -23.92 15.71
N TYR A 125 19.41 -22.79 15.16
CA TYR A 125 18.96 -21.61 15.91
C TYR A 125 17.45 -21.36 15.77
N GLY A 126 16.69 -22.35 15.31
CA GLY A 126 15.29 -22.17 14.91
C GLY A 126 15.14 -21.29 13.68
N THR A 127 13.91 -20.91 13.38
CA THR A 127 13.61 -19.93 12.32
C THR A 127 14.14 -18.53 12.69
N ARG A 128 14.67 -17.82 11.68
CA ARG A 128 15.20 -16.46 11.83
C ARG A 128 14.23 -15.43 11.22
N HIS A 129 14.53 -14.14 11.37
CA HIS A 129 13.73 -13.05 10.81
C HIS A 129 13.57 -13.10 9.27
N ASP A 130 14.52 -13.75 8.58
CA ASP A 130 14.51 -14.02 7.16
C ASP A 130 13.72 -15.28 6.76
N GLN A 131 13.00 -15.88 7.70
CA GLN A 131 12.15 -17.04 7.46
C GLN A 131 10.77 -16.85 8.06
N PHE A 132 9.79 -17.61 7.57
CA PHE A 132 8.46 -17.65 8.15
C PHE A 132 7.77 -18.99 7.92
N CYS A 133 6.78 -19.27 8.76
CA CYS A 133 5.96 -20.46 8.67
C CYS A 133 4.62 -20.14 8.02
N ALA A 134 4.17 -21.02 7.13
CA ALA A 134 2.81 -20.99 6.60
C ALA A 134 2.23 -22.41 6.57
N SER A 135 0.91 -22.52 6.71
CA SER A 135 0.18 -23.78 6.63
C SER A 135 -1.13 -23.62 5.88
N SER A 136 -1.58 -24.66 5.19
CA SER A 136 -2.90 -24.71 4.59
C SER A 136 -3.89 -25.42 5.50
N ALA A 137 -5.16 -25.02 5.43
CA ALA A 137 -6.25 -25.76 6.07
C ALA A 137 -6.54 -27.10 5.35
N ASN A 138 -6.16 -27.20 4.08
CA ASN A 138 -6.40 -28.37 3.22
C ASN A 138 -5.09 -29.03 2.81
N SER A 139 -5.11 -30.33 2.54
CA SER A 139 -3.93 -31.03 2.02
C SER A 139 -3.52 -30.49 0.66
N CYS A 140 -2.23 -30.15 0.55
CA CYS A 140 -1.64 -29.40 -0.55
C CYS A 140 -0.17 -29.79 -0.65
N ASN A 141 0.33 -30.06 -1.86
CA ASN A 141 1.73 -30.35 -2.14
C ASN A 141 2.34 -29.28 -3.04
N GLN A 142 3.44 -28.69 -2.59
CA GLN A 142 4.20 -27.70 -3.35
C GLN A 142 5.67 -28.10 -3.36
N ASN A 143 6.29 -28.04 -4.54
CA ASN A 143 7.71 -28.33 -4.68
C ASN A 143 8.59 -27.33 -3.91
N LEU A 144 9.75 -27.78 -3.46
CA LEU A 144 10.79 -26.89 -2.95
C LEU A 144 11.19 -25.89 -4.04
N GLY A 145 11.50 -24.65 -3.66
CA GLY A 145 11.69 -23.56 -4.60
C GLY A 145 10.40 -22.95 -5.14
N GLY A 146 9.23 -23.51 -4.78
CA GLY A 146 7.93 -22.97 -5.18
C GLY A 146 7.66 -21.58 -4.58
N PRO A 147 6.99 -20.69 -5.34
CA PRO A 147 6.72 -19.33 -4.88
C PRO A 147 5.57 -19.30 -3.87
N ILE A 148 5.69 -18.45 -2.86
CA ILE A 148 4.57 -18.00 -2.04
C ILE A 148 4.38 -16.50 -2.27
N GLN A 149 3.15 -16.14 -2.62
CA GLN A 149 2.79 -14.85 -3.20
C GLN A 149 1.62 -14.21 -2.45
N ILE A 150 1.44 -12.91 -2.67
CA ILE A 150 0.29 -12.13 -2.20
C ILE A 150 -0.27 -11.32 -3.38
N PRO A 151 -1.60 -11.26 -3.55
CA PRO A 151 -2.21 -10.40 -4.56
C PRO A 151 -2.39 -8.98 -4.01
N LEU A 152 -1.77 -8.00 -4.67
CA LEU A 152 -1.94 -6.57 -4.39
C LEU A 152 -2.61 -5.84 -5.58
N PHE A 153 -3.43 -4.84 -5.29
CA PHE A 153 -4.18 -4.05 -6.25
C PHE A 153 -3.42 -2.80 -6.67
N THR A 154 -3.53 -2.50 -7.96
CA THR A 154 -3.08 -1.28 -8.62
C THR A 154 -4.25 -0.34 -8.94
N TYR A 155 -5.33 -0.44 -8.15
CA TYR A 155 -6.68 0.09 -8.38
C TYR A 155 -7.45 -0.55 -9.53
N GLN A 156 -6.82 -0.76 -10.67
CA GLN A 156 -7.48 -1.36 -11.85
C GLN A 156 -7.09 -2.82 -12.10
N HIS A 157 -5.97 -3.27 -11.54
CA HIS A 157 -5.45 -4.60 -11.76
C HIS A 157 -4.99 -5.23 -10.46
N VAL A 158 -4.92 -6.55 -10.44
CA VAL A 158 -4.28 -7.31 -9.36
C VAL A 158 -2.94 -7.88 -9.81
N ALA A 159 -1.87 -7.50 -9.11
CA ALA A 159 -0.52 -7.94 -9.35
C ALA A 159 -0.06 -8.95 -8.28
N PRO A 160 0.58 -10.06 -8.67
CA PRO A 160 1.17 -10.99 -7.72
C PRO A 160 2.52 -10.45 -7.22
N PHE A 161 2.71 -10.46 -5.90
CA PHE A 161 3.96 -10.12 -5.23
C PHE A 161 4.57 -11.36 -4.60
N LEU A 162 5.81 -11.68 -4.95
CA LEU A 162 6.58 -12.76 -4.36
C LEU A 162 7.07 -12.33 -2.96
N VAL A 163 6.60 -13.04 -1.93
CA VAL A 163 6.96 -12.77 -0.52
C VAL A 163 8.01 -13.73 -0.01
N GLY A 164 8.04 -14.94 -0.56
CA GLY A 164 8.93 -16.00 -0.12
C GLY A 164 9.11 -17.09 -1.15
N VAL A 165 10.08 -17.96 -0.87
CA VAL A 165 10.34 -19.18 -1.62
C VAL A 165 10.34 -20.35 -0.65
N LYS A 166 9.73 -21.46 -1.04
CA LYS A 166 9.63 -22.63 -0.19
C LYS A 166 10.99 -23.30 0.03
N SER A 167 11.40 -23.41 1.28
CA SER A 167 12.69 -23.99 1.65
C SER A 167 12.57 -25.43 2.17
N PHE A 168 11.49 -25.77 2.89
CA PHE A 168 11.38 -27.07 3.53
C PHE A 168 9.98 -27.70 3.49
N ARG A 169 9.96 -29.05 3.42
CA ARG A 169 8.82 -29.98 3.19
C ARG A 169 8.21 -29.88 1.80
N GLU A 170 7.73 -31.00 1.28
CA GLU A 170 6.96 -31.02 0.02
C GLU A 170 5.47 -30.71 0.24
N SER A 171 4.95 -30.80 1.47
CA SER A 171 3.62 -30.29 1.84
C SER A 171 3.60 -28.77 1.87
N CYS A 172 2.51 -28.09 1.52
CA CYS A 172 2.40 -26.62 1.60
C CYS A 172 2.62 -26.07 3.01
N ASP A 173 2.46 -26.90 4.03
CA ASP A 173 2.87 -26.61 5.40
C ASP A 173 4.39 -26.68 5.53
N GLY A 174 5.03 -25.58 5.92
CA GLY A 174 6.48 -25.57 6.05
C GLY A 174 7.10 -24.20 6.30
N VAL A 175 8.41 -24.18 6.16
CA VAL A 175 9.25 -22.98 6.29
C VAL A 175 9.55 -22.41 4.91
N TYR A 176 9.33 -21.11 4.80
CA TYR A 176 9.61 -20.32 3.61
C TYR A 176 10.73 -19.33 3.91
N GLN A 177 11.63 -19.18 2.96
CA GLN A 177 12.66 -18.14 2.97
C GLN A 177 12.00 -16.83 2.53
N ARG A 178 12.04 -15.80 3.39
CA ARG A 178 11.46 -14.47 3.14
C ARG A 178 12.31 -13.73 2.11
N ILE A 179 11.69 -13.05 1.15
CA ILE A 179 12.43 -12.28 0.13
C ILE A 179 12.91 -10.91 0.63
N ALA A 180 12.09 -10.19 1.41
CA ALA A 180 12.37 -8.80 1.79
C ALA A 180 13.79 -8.52 2.34
N PRO A 181 14.36 -9.35 3.26
CA PRO A 181 15.71 -9.13 3.77
C PRO A 181 16.83 -9.30 2.73
N HIS A 182 16.54 -9.91 1.57
CA HIS A 182 17.52 -10.19 0.52
C HIS A 182 17.37 -9.28 -0.70
N VAL A 183 16.43 -8.32 -0.70
CA VAL A 183 16.18 -7.42 -1.84
C VAL A 183 17.47 -6.73 -2.28
N GLY A 184 18.28 -6.19 -1.36
CA GLY A 184 19.54 -5.54 -1.72
C GLY A 184 20.57 -6.47 -2.38
N TRP A 185 20.58 -7.77 -2.01
CA TRP A 185 21.39 -8.76 -2.70
C TRP A 185 20.84 -9.06 -4.11
N ILE A 186 19.52 -9.21 -4.26
CA ILE A 186 18.88 -9.45 -5.55
C ILE A 186 19.14 -8.29 -6.50
N GLU A 187 18.94 -7.04 -6.06
CA GLU A 187 19.23 -5.83 -6.84
C GLU A 187 20.70 -5.76 -7.27
N THR A 188 21.63 -6.16 -6.39
CA THR A 188 23.07 -6.19 -6.73
C THR A 188 23.38 -7.20 -7.83
N VAL A 189 22.73 -8.37 -7.83
CA VAL A 189 22.95 -9.41 -8.85
C VAL A 189 22.27 -9.05 -10.17
N VAL A 190 21.04 -8.53 -10.12
CA VAL A 190 20.24 -8.18 -11.31
C VAL A 190 20.70 -6.86 -11.94
N GLY A 191 21.25 -5.93 -11.15
CA GLY A 191 21.67 -4.61 -11.63
C GLY A 191 20.51 -3.63 -11.87
N GLU A 192 19.32 -3.91 -11.35
CA GLU A 192 18.12 -3.07 -11.45
C GLU A 192 17.48 -2.90 -10.07
N SER A 193 16.75 -1.80 -9.85
CA SER A 193 15.97 -1.63 -8.63
C SER A 193 14.68 -2.46 -8.68
N LEU A 194 14.30 -3.04 -7.55
CA LEU A 194 13.08 -3.83 -7.37
C LEU A 194 11.95 -2.99 -6.75
N ASN A 195 11.85 -1.73 -7.17
CA ASN A 195 10.77 -0.85 -6.73
C ASN A 195 9.41 -1.43 -7.13
N GLN A 196 8.49 -1.46 -6.16
CA GLN A 196 7.19 -2.12 -6.29
C GLN A 196 6.30 -1.41 -7.33
N THR A 197 6.28 -0.07 -7.30
CA THR A 197 5.53 0.77 -8.22
C THR A 197 6.07 0.67 -9.64
N ASP A 198 7.39 0.70 -9.81
CA ASP A 198 8.03 0.54 -11.12
C ASP A 198 7.71 -0.81 -11.75
N CYS A 199 7.74 -1.89 -10.95
CA CYS A 199 7.37 -3.23 -11.41
C CYS A 199 5.93 -3.27 -11.92
N VAL A 200 4.97 -2.77 -11.13
CA VAL A 200 3.57 -2.86 -11.53
C VAL A 200 3.24 -1.99 -12.74
N ASN A 201 3.92 -0.85 -12.89
CA ASN A 201 3.79 0.01 -14.06
C ASN A 201 4.42 -0.63 -15.30
N LYS A 202 5.62 -1.22 -15.17
CA LYS A 202 6.35 -1.90 -16.27
C LYS A 202 5.54 -3.08 -16.83
N TYR A 203 4.85 -3.82 -15.98
CA TYR A 203 4.11 -5.03 -16.36
C TYR A 203 2.58 -4.88 -16.29
N LYS A 204 2.03 -3.66 -16.32
CA LYS A 204 0.58 -3.42 -16.18
C LYS A 204 -0.29 -4.24 -17.13
N GLN A 205 0.13 -4.39 -18.38
CA GLN A 205 -0.58 -5.16 -19.41
C GLN A 205 -0.66 -6.67 -19.13
N CYS A 206 0.14 -7.16 -18.19
CA CYS A 206 0.21 -8.55 -17.79
C CYS A 206 -0.77 -8.89 -16.66
N PHE A 207 -1.27 -7.90 -15.93
CA PHE A 207 -2.10 -8.14 -14.75
C PHE A 207 -3.58 -8.17 -15.11
N ASP A 208 -4.31 -9.04 -14.41
CA ASP A 208 -5.75 -9.17 -14.63
C ASP A 208 -6.46 -7.89 -14.15
N PRO A 209 -7.39 -7.35 -14.97
CA PRO A 209 -8.25 -6.27 -14.53
C PRO A 209 -9.06 -6.70 -13.30
N ALA A 210 -8.91 -5.97 -12.21
CA ALA A 210 -9.59 -6.19 -10.95
C ALA A 210 -9.66 -4.86 -10.20
N GLN A 211 -10.86 -4.47 -9.83
CA GLN A 211 -11.11 -3.35 -8.91
C GLN A 211 -11.13 -3.86 -7.48
N MET A 212 -10.81 -3.00 -6.52
CA MET A 212 -10.96 -3.38 -5.12
C MET A 212 -12.44 -3.52 -4.78
N ASP A 213 -12.80 -4.61 -4.08
CA ASP A 213 -14.20 -4.94 -3.73
C ASP A 213 -14.91 -3.84 -2.89
N ASP A 214 -14.15 -2.92 -2.28
CA ASP A 214 -14.64 -1.78 -1.48
C ASP A 214 -14.58 -0.43 -2.21
N GLU A 215 -14.41 -0.43 -3.54
CA GLU A 215 -14.67 0.76 -4.37
C GLU A 215 -16.17 1.06 -4.36
N THR A 216 -16.63 1.78 -3.34
CA THR A 216 -17.61 2.81 -3.66
C THR A 216 -16.83 3.87 -4.41
N GLU A 217 -16.99 3.91 -5.74
CA GLU A 217 -16.91 5.19 -6.45
C GLU A 217 -17.76 6.14 -5.61
N ALA A 218 -17.13 6.96 -4.77
CA ALA A 218 -17.84 8.02 -4.09
C ALA A 218 -18.16 9.01 -5.20
N VAL A 219 -19.34 8.81 -5.79
CA VAL A 219 -19.95 9.81 -6.65
C VAL A 219 -20.28 10.94 -5.70
N ASP A 220 -19.33 11.87 -5.50
CA ASP A 220 -19.49 13.07 -4.68
C ASP A 220 -20.90 13.64 -4.93
N PRO A 221 -21.86 13.50 -4.01
CA PRO A 221 -23.11 14.24 -4.15
C PRO A 221 -22.82 15.75 -3.99
N TYR A 222 -21.76 16.07 -3.22
CA TYR A 222 -21.25 17.41 -2.98
C TYR A 222 -19.72 17.45 -2.98
N PHE A 223 -19.13 18.39 -3.72
CA PHE A 223 -17.69 18.62 -3.84
C PHE A 223 -17.28 19.80 -2.95
N SER A 224 -16.52 19.50 -1.89
CA SER A 224 -16.02 20.49 -0.92
C SER A 224 -14.50 20.66 -0.97
N ARG A 225 -13.80 19.76 -1.65
CA ARG A 225 -12.34 19.73 -1.73
C ARG A 225 -11.80 20.87 -2.58
N VAL A 226 -10.61 21.32 -2.22
CA VAL A 226 -9.89 22.36 -2.95
C VAL A 226 -8.39 22.04 -3.01
N TYR A 227 -7.68 22.72 -3.90
CA TYR A 227 -6.23 22.60 -4.03
C TYR A 227 -5.57 23.96 -3.91
N LEU A 228 -4.43 24.00 -3.24
CA LEU A 228 -3.66 25.23 -3.03
C LEU A 228 -2.63 25.40 -4.14
N HIS A 229 -2.48 26.63 -4.62
CA HIS A 229 -1.57 26.99 -5.71
C HIS A 229 -0.71 28.19 -5.32
N TRP A 230 0.56 28.12 -5.68
CA TRP A 230 1.53 29.20 -5.56
C TRP A 230 1.75 29.87 -6.92
N ASP A 231 2.46 30.99 -6.92
CA ASP A 231 2.72 31.73 -8.16
C ASP A 231 3.73 31.02 -9.08
N ASP A 232 4.63 30.21 -8.51
CA ASP A 232 5.56 29.35 -9.25
C ASP A 232 5.10 27.89 -9.19
N PRO A 233 4.51 27.34 -10.27
CA PRO A 233 4.00 25.97 -10.29
C PRO A 233 5.06 24.91 -10.03
N LYS A 234 6.35 25.22 -10.22
CA LYS A 234 7.45 24.29 -9.89
C LYS A 234 7.65 24.12 -8.38
N THR A 235 7.06 25.01 -7.60
CA THR A 235 7.09 24.99 -6.14
C THR A 235 5.75 24.61 -5.53
N ASP A 236 4.74 24.30 -6.36
CA ASP A 236 3.46 23.83 -5.89
C ASP A 236 3.66 22.51 -5.14
N ASN A 237 3.43 22.57 -3.83
CA ASN A 237 3.28 21.37 -3.04
C ASN A 237 1.91 20.76 -3.39
N LEU A 238 1.84 19.43 -3.44
CA LEU A 238 0.59 18.71 -3.67
C LEU A 238 -0.32 18.80 -2.43
N CYS A 239 -0.90 19.98 -2.22
CA CYS A 239 -1.67 20.34 -1.05
C CYS A 239 -3.15 20.50 -1.37
N GLY A 240 -3.97 19.84 -0.57
CA GLY A 240 -5.42 19.94 -0.59
C GLY A 240 -5.96 20.84 0.52
N GLY A 241 -7.28 20.90 0.59
CA GLY A 241 -8.04 21.55 1.64
C GLY A 241 -9.52 21.27 1.46
N THR A 242 -10.33 21.76 2.39
CA THR A 242 -11.79 21.52 2.37
C THR A 242 -12.55 22.78 2.73
N LEU A 243 -13.60 23.09 1.98
CA LEU A 243 -14.52 24.18 2.29
C LEU A 243 -15.29 23.86 3.58
N VAL A 244 -15.13 24.69 4.60
CA VAL A 244 -15.94 24.69 5.84
C VAL A 244 -16.93 25.86 5.88
N ASP A 245 -16.75 26.83 5.00
CA ASP A 245 -17.75 27.81 4.56
C ASP A 245 -17.49 28.14 3.08
N TYR A 246 -18.43 28.78 2.39
CA TYR A 246 -18.31 29.12 0.96
C TYR A 246 -17.13 30.06 0.64
N ASN A 247 -16.49 30.69 1.63
CA ASN A 247 -15.26 31.47 1.46
C ASN A 247 -14.14 31.06 2.42
N THR A 248 -14.28 29.93 3.12
CA THR A 248 -13.31 29.51 4.14
C THR A 248 -12.90 28.07 3.92
N VAL A 249 -11.59 27.86 3.80
CA VAL A 249 -10.96 26.56 3.61
C VAL A 249 -10.23 26.16 4.88
N LEU A 250 -10.40 24.91 5.30
CA LEU A 250 -9.58 24.24 6.32
C LEU A 250 -8.52 23.39 5.61
N THR A 251 -7.27 23.45 6.07
CA THR A 251 -6.12 22.72 5.50
C THR A 251 -5.08 22.45 6.59
N SER A 252 -4.01 21.71 6.29
CA SER A 252 -2.82 21.63 7.13
C SER A 252 -2.05 22.96 7.11
N ALA A 253 -1.33 23.27 8.20
CA ALA A 253 -0.53 24.48 8.29
C ALA A 253 0.74 24.39 7.43
N HIS A 254 1.35 23.21 7.32
CA HIS A 254 2.51 23.03 6.45
C HIS A 254 2.16 23.27 4.98
N CYS A 255 0.92 22.98 4.55
CA CYS A 255 0.44 23.29 3.21
C CYS A 255 0.28 24.79 2.92
N THR A 256 0.53 25.66 3.90
CA THR A 256 0.56 27.11 3.69
C THR A 256 1.97 27.66 3.45
N PHE A 257 2.91 26.76 3.16
CA PHE A 257 4.30 27.04 2.79
C PHE A 257 4.68 26.18 1.57
N ASN A 258 5.35 26.77 0.57
CA ASN A 258 6.08 26.00 -0.44
C ASN A 258 7.51 25.68 0.03
N SER A 259 8.31 25.06 -0.84
CA SER A 259 9.73 24.78 -0.60
C SER A 259 10.59 26.02 -0.32
N ARG A 260 10.12 27.23 -0.67
CA ARG A 260 10.77 28.52 -0.37
C ARG A 260 10.20 29.23 0.87
N GLY A 261 9.19 28.65 1.52
CA GLY A 261 8.50 29.26 2.66
C GLY A 261 7.48 30.34 2.28
N GLU A 262 7.10 30.44 1.01
CA GLU A 262 6.08 31.37 0.51
C GLU A 262 4.68 30.79 0.71
N SER A 263 3.68 31.66 0.82
CA SER A 263 2.29 31.25 1.00
C SER A 263 1.57 31.07 -0.34
N PRO A 264 0.58 30.15 -0.41
CA PRO A 264 -0.23 30.00 -1.62
C PRO A 264 -1.00 31.30 -1.88
N THR A 265 -1.23 31.59 -3.16
CA THR A 265 -1.93 32.81 -3.60
C THR A 265 -3.34 32.51 -4.10
N LYS A 266 -3.59 31.27 -4.52
CA LYS A 266 -4.87 30.85 -5.10
C LYS A 266 -5.31 29.50 -4.57
N VAL A 267 -6.62 29.30 -4.61
CA VAL A 267 -7.29 28.03 -4.37
C VAL A 267 -8.05 27.65 -5.62
N SER A 268 -7.91 26.40 -6.08
CA SER A 268 -8.73 25.85 -7.15
C SER A 268 -9.76 24.87 -6.62
N ILE A 269 -10.96 24.93 -7.20
CA ILE A 269 -12.04 23.98 -6.98
C ILE A 269 -12.63 23.63 -8.35
N VAL A 270 -12.53 22.35 -8.71
CA VAL A 270 -12.93 21.85 -10.04
C VAL A 270 -12.19 22.63 -11.15
N ASN A 271 -12.87 23.47 -11.92
CA ASN A 271 -12.30 24.28 -13.00
C ASN A 271 -12.30 25.79 -12.67
N HIS A 272 -12.49 26.16 -11.39
CA HIS A 272 -12.56 27.54 -10.94
C HIS A 272 -11.44 27.85 -9.96
N GLN A 273 -11.00 29.11 -9.94
CA GLN A 273 -9.99 29.61 -9.01
C GLN A 273 -10.52 30.80 -8.19
N ALA A 274 -10.08 30.91 -6.94
CA ALA A 274 -10.30 32.03 -6.04
C ALA A 274 -8.97 32.49 -5.44
N GLY A 275 -8.82 33.79 -5.20
CA GLY A 275 -7.64 34.33 -4.53
C GLY A 275 -7.72 34.11 -3.02
N ILE A 276 -6.57 34.13 -2.36
CA ILE A 276 -6.47 34.03 -0.90
C ILE A 276 -6.40 35.43 -0.30
N ALA A 277 -7.34 35.76 0.59
CA ALA A 277 -7.40 37.03 1.30
C ALA A 277 -6.69 36.99 2.66
N GLU A 278 -6.72 35.84 3.34
CA GLU A 278 -6.10 35.68 4.66
C GLU A 278 -5.73 34.22 4.91
N ILE A 279 -4.63 33.99 5.62
CA ILE A 279 -4.23 32.69 6.15
C ILE A 279 -4.01 32.82 7.66
N GLU A 280 -4.73 32.05 8.45
CA GLU A 280 -4.54 31.92 9.90
C GLU A 280 -4.03 30.51 10.22
N ARG A 281 -2.74 30.41 10.57
CA ARG A 281 -2.12 29.16 11.03
C ARG A 281 -2.41 28.97 12.52
N HIS A 282 -2.55 27.73 12.96
CA HIS A 282 -2.72 27.47 14.40
C HIS A 282 -1.56 28.07 15.21
N PRO A 283 -1.82 28.79 16.32
CA PRO A 283 -0.77 29.52 17.06
C PRO A 283 0.38 28.65 17.57
N ASP A 284 0.08 27.40 17.92
CA ASP A 284 1.06 26.42 18.41
C ASP A 284 1.77 25.64 17.29
N PHE A 285 1.48 25.92 16.01
CA PHE A 285 2.13 25.26 14.89
C PHE A 285 3.59 25.71 14.77
N LYS A 286 4.49 24.76 14.52
CA LYS A 286 5.91 25.01 14.24
C LYS A 286 6.26 24.38 12.91
N GLN A 287 6.88 25.16 12.01
CA GLN A 287 7.28 24.66 10.70
C GLN A 287 8.25 23.47 10.85
N GLY A 288 7.98 22.39 10.11
CA GLY A 288 8.73 21.12 10.17
C GLY A 288 8.16 20.07 11.15
N SER A 289 7.32 20.50 12.10
CA SER A 289 6.56 19.63 13.00
C SER A 289 5.20 19.28 12.40
N LEU A 290 4.69 18.06 12.67
CA LEU A 290 3.33 17.63 12.33
C LEU A 290 2.32 17.87 13.46
N TYR A 291 2.77 18.35 14.63
CA TYR A 291 1.89 18.75 15.72
C TYR A 291 1.21 20.09 15.42
N ASN A 292 -0.08 20.18 15.75
CA ASN A 292 -0.93 21.35 15.52
C ASN A 292 -0.94 21.82 14.05
N ASP A 293 -0.78 20.86 13.14
CA ASP A 293 -0.64 21.11 11.72
C ASP A 293 -2.00 21.38 11.07
N VAL A 294 -2.50 22.60 11.30
CA VAL A 294 -3.80 23.06 10.80
C VAL A 294 -3.80 24.57 10.56
N ALA A 295 -4.42 24.98 9.45
CA ALA A 295 -4.60 26.37 9.07
C ALA A 295 -5.97 26.61 8.46
N LEU A 296 -6.43 27.85 8.58
CA LEU A 296 -7.66 28.36 7.97
C LEU A 296 -7.28 29.39 6.90
N ILE A 297 -7.95 29.31 5.76
CA ILE A 297 -7.74 30.22 4.64
C ILE A 297 -9.06 30.91 4.32
N ARG A 298 -9.04 32.24 4.28
CA ARG A 298 -10.14 33.05 3.74
C ARG A 298 -9.91 33.29 2.27
N LEU A 299 -10.93 33.03 1.46
CA LEU A 299 -10.96 33.37 0.04
C LEU A 299 -11.40 34.82 -0.16
N ASP A 300 -10.92 35.44 -1.23
CA ASP A 300 -11.30 36.80 -1.64
C ASP A 300 -12.76 36.92 -2.11
N LYS A 301 -13.41 35.79 -2.39
CA LYS A 301 -14.80 35.69 -2.83
C LYS A 301 -15.46 34.40 -2.34
N TYR A 302 -16.79 34.43 -2.30
CA TYR A 302 -17.59 33.23 -2.07
C TYR A 302 -17.59 32.33 -3.31
N VAL A 303 -17.33 31.04 -3.11
CA VAL A 303 -17.29 30.00 -4.14
C VAL A 303 -18.58 29.18 -4.10
N ARG A 304 -19.68 29.79 -4.56
CA ARG A 304 -20.98 29.10 -4.75
C ARG A 304 -21.30 28.95 -6.23
N ILE A 305 -20.42 28.24 -6.94
CA ILE A 305 -20.45 28.15 -8.41
C ILE A 305 -21.43 27.09 -8.92
N ALA A 306 -21.77 26.10 -8.09
CA ALA A 306 -22.76 25.06 -8.42
C ALA A 306 -23.46 24.59 -7.14
N LYS A 307 -24.65 23.98 -7.28
CA LYS A 307 -25.40 23.42 -6.13
C LYS A 307 -24.71 22.23 -5.47
N TRP A 308 -23.97 21.46 -6.26
CA TRP A 308 -23.16 20.34 -5.80
C TRP A 308 -21.81 20.79 -5.25
N ILE A 309 -21.50 22.09 -5.19
CA ILE A 309 -20.34 22.59 -4.43
C ILE A 309 -20.86 23.18 -3.14
N ALA A 310 -20.55 22.52 -2.04
CA ALA A 310 -21.04 22.88 -0.72
C ALA A 310 -19.92 22.68 0.32
N PRO A 311 -19.88 23.51 1.37
CA PRO A 311 -19.01 23.26 2.52
C PRO A 311 -19.44 22.01 3.29
N VAL A 312 -18.48 21.38 3.97
CA VAL A 312 -18.72 20.26 4.89
C VAL A 312 -19.21 20.77 6.25
N CYS A 313 -19.95 19.91 6.94
CA CYS A 313 -20.35 20.09 8.33
C CYS A 313 -19.19 19.78 9.27
N LEU A 314 -19.06 20.56 10.35
CA LEU A 314 -18.17 20.23 11.46
C LEU A 314 -18.82 19.17 12.38
N PRO A 315 -18.03 18.34 13.08
CA PRO A 315 -18.54 17.20 13.85
C PRO A 315 -19.06 17.64 15.24
N TYR A 316 -20.14 18.42 15.27
CA TYR A 316 -20.88 18.73 16.52
C TYR A 316 -21.64 17.51 17.02
N VAL A 317 -21.85 17.40 18.34
CA VAL A 317 -22.62 16.28 18.92
C VAL A 317 -23.99 16.16 18.26
N GLU A 318 -24.65 17.28 17.99
CA GLU A 318 -25.95 17.34 17.32
C GLU A 318 -25.88 16.97 15.83
N ALA A 319 -24.76 17.23 15.15
CA ALA A 319 -24.54 16.84 13.75
C ALA A 319 -24.26 15.34 13.60
N LEU A 320 -23.87 14.67 14.69
CA LEU A 320 -23.59 13.25 14.75
C LEU A 320 -24.84 12.41 15.06
N GLU A 321 -25.92 13.03 15.57
CA GLU A 321 -27.18 12.33 15.85
C GLU A 321 -27.92 11.95 14.56
N GLY A 322 -28.04 10.65 14.30
CA GLY A 322 -28.78 10.10 13.15
C GLY A 322 -27.98 9.94 11.86
N HIS A 323 -26.67 10.23 11.88
CA HIS A 323 -25.76 10.00 10.75
C HIS A 323 -24.87 8.77 10.99
N ASP A 324 -24.39 8.16 9.91
CA ASP A 324 -23.34 7.15 10.00
C ASP A 324 -22.02 7.88 10.32
N THR A 325 -21.57 7.73 11.57
CA THR A 325 -20.45 8.49 12.14
C THR A 325 -19.13 7.76 12.03
N THR A 326 -19.09 6.65 11.30
CA THR A 326 -17.84 5.98 10.99
C THR A 326 -17.00 6.90 10.09
N PRO A 327 -15.81 7.35 10.54
CA PRO A 327 -14.92 8.14 9.72
C PRO A 327 -14.36 7.20 8.65
N GLU A 328 -15.03 7.18 7.52
CA GLU A 328 -14.90 6.08 6.58
C GLU A 328 -14.25 6.48 5.28
N THR A 329 -13.88 7.73 4.97
CA THR A 329 -13.21 8.03 3.70
C THR A 329 -12.11 9.08 3.81
N PHE A 330 -10.93 8.78 3.25
CA PHE A 330 -9.90 9.78 2.98
C PHE A 330 -9.57 9.78 1.49
N SER A 331 -9.23 10.95 0.96
CA SER A 331 -8.92 11.08 -0.46
C SER A 331 -7.47 10.77 -0.74
N CYS A 332 -7.28 9.97 -1.79
CA CYS A 332 -5.99 9.57 -2.31
C CYS A 332 -5.84 10.08 -3.73
N ARG A 333 -4.76 10.82 -4.00
CA ARG A 333 -4.36 11.17 -5.36
C ARG A 333 -3.47 10.06 -5.88
N VAL A 334 -3.87 9.47 -7.00
CA VAL A 334 -3.06 8.49 -7.71
C VAL A 334 -2.30 9.20 -8.82
N PRO A 335 -0.95 9.27 -8.76
CA PRO A 335 -0.16 9.78 -9.87
C PRO A 335 -0.38 8.92 -11.12
N LYS A 336 -0.51 9.61 -12.23
CA LYS A 336 -0.91 9.15 -13.55
C LYS A 336 -0.16 7.93 -14.07
N ASP A 337 -0.93 6.90 -14.44
CA ASP A 337 -0.68 6.10 -15.64
C ASP A 337 -1.98 5.45 -16.18
N GLY A 338 -2.81 6.24 -16.88
CA GLY A 338 -4.06 5.79 -17.50
C GLY A 338 -5.31 6.63 -17.18
N PHE A 339 -5.22 7.52 -16.20
CA PHE A 339 -6.25 8.49 -15.86
C PHE A 339 -5.76 9.93 -16.07
N ASN A 340 -6.56 10.76 -16.71
CA ASN A 340 -6.28 12.20 -16.86
C ASN A 340 -6.34 12.88 -15.49
N ASP A 341 -5.24 13.00 -14.73
CA ASP A 341 -4.98 13.93 -13.60
C ASP A 341 -6.17 14.23 -12.63
N LYS A 342 -7.20 13.39 -12.58
CA LYS A 342 -8.52 13.73 -12.01
C LYS A 342 -9.28 12.52 -11.45
N LEU A 343 -8.64 11.37 -11.27
CA LEU A 343 -9.26 10.32 -10.47
C LEU A 343 -8.75 10.43 -9.02
N GLN A 344 -9.56 11.08 -8.19
CA GLN A 344 -9.45 10.93 -6.75
C GLN A 344 -10.07 9.57 -6.42
N ILE A 345 -9.30 8.70 -5.79
CA ILE A 345 -9.83 7.44 -5.28
C ILE A 345 -10.11 7.64 -3.81
N TYR A 346 -11.32 7.24 -3.41
CA TYR A 346 -11.78 7.30 -2.04
C TYR A 346 -11.47 5.96 -1.43
N ILE A 347 -10.59 5.99 -0.45
CA ILE A 347 -10.16 4.78 0.23
C ILE A 347 -10.76 4.85 1.61
N PRO A 348 -11.54 3.82 2.01
CA PRO A 348 -12.16 3.93 3.29
C PRO A 348 -11.13 3.95 4.43
N SER A 349 -11.48 4.44 5.61
CA SER A 349 -10.67 4.12 6.79
C SER A 349 -11.24 2.84 7.42
N LYS A 350 -10.41 1.87 7.80
CA LYS A 350 -10.91 0.60 8.37
C LYS A 350 -11.32 0.74 9.83
N SER A 351 -10.53 1.46 10.62
CA SER A 351 -10.76 1.69 12.05
C SER A 351 -9.74 2.67 12.61
N ARG A 352 -9.98 3.18 13.83
CA ARG A 352 -8.91 3.85 14.59
C ARG A 352 -7.79 2.84 14.89
N CYS A 353 -6.54 3.27 14.74
CA CYS A 353 -5.40 2.43 15.03
C CYS A 353 -5.38 1.95 16.48
N SER A 354 -4.85 0.76 16.69
CA SER A 354 -4.37 0.27 17.98
C SER A 354 -3.02 0.90 18.34
N SER A 355 -2.65 0.86 19.63
CA SER A 355 -1.32 1.32 20.08
C SER A 355 -0.15 0.57 19.43
N ASN A 356 -0.39 -0.61 18.85
CA ASN A 356 0.65 -1.41 18.21
C ASN A 356 0.90 -1.00 16.75
N ASP A 357 -0.06 -0.34 16.09
CA ASP A 357 -0.01 -0.09 14.64
C ASP A 357 1.01 0.99 14.27
N THR A 358 1.38 1.87 15.21
CA THR A 358 2.40 2.92 15.01
C THR A 358 3.77 2.55 15.59
N VAL A 359 3.86 1.51 16.42
CA VAL A 359 5.08 1.18 17.20
C VAL A 359 6.11 0.39 16.38
N TYR A 360 5.68 -0.33 15.35
CA TYR A 360 6.58 -1.12 14.50
C TYR A 360 7.21 -0.35 13.34
N ASP A 361 6.96 0.96 13.26
CA ASP A 361 7.48 1.79 12.19
C ASP A 361 8.42 2.88 12.71
N GLU A 362 9.72 2.69 12.44
CA GLU A 362 10.76 3.64 12.81
C GLU A 362 10.51 5.04 12.22
N GLU A 363 9.88 5.13 11.04
CA GLU A 363 9.57 6.41 10.39
C GLU A 363 8.51 7.19 11.17
N TYR A 364 7.44 6.51 11.62
CA TYR A 364 6.38 7.16 12.42
C TYR A 364 6.91 7.57 13.79
N MET A 365 7.73 6.74 14.43
CA MET A 365 8.34 7.07 15.71
C MET A 365 9.29 8.27 15.60
N ALA A 366 10.04 8.37 14.50
CA ALA A 366 10.88 9.52 14.22
C ALA A 366 10.06 10.80 13.95
N ARG A 367 8.90 10.67 13.29
CA ARG A 367 8.05 11.81 12.92
C ARG A 367 7.16 12.32 14.07
N PHE A 368 6.78 11.43 14.99
CA PHE A 368 5.94 11.72 16.15
C PHE A 368 6.63 11.33 17.48
N PRO A 369 7.76 11.97 17.83
CA PRO A 369 8.56 11.59 19.00
C PRO A 369 7.83 11.79 20.35
N GLU A 370 6.81 12.64 20.40
CA GLU A 370 5.96 12.88 21.58
C GLU A 370 4.70 11.98 21.58
N GLY A 371 4.60 11.04 20.63
CA GLY A 371 3.38 10.29 20.34
C GLY A 371 2.33 11.16 19.64
N LEU A 372 1.10 10.66 19.53
CA LEU A 372 0.01 11.36 18.82
C LEU A 372 -0.73 12.40 19.68
N GLY A 373 -0.67 12.27 21.01
CA GLY A 373 -1.38 13.17 21.92
C GLY A 373 -2.91 13.14 21.73
N LYS A 374 -3.60 14.22 22.10
CA LYS A 374 -5.07 14.34 22.00
C LYS A 374 -5.58 14.96 20.69
N ARG A 375 -4.69 15.61 19.92
CA ARG A 375 -5.05 16.40 18.72
C ARG A 375 -4.78 15.66 17.42
N LEU A 376 -4.08 14.53 17.46
CA LEU A 376 -3.88 13.67 16.30
C LEU A 376 -4.68 12.38 16.49
N SER A 377 -5.28 11.91 15.42
CA SER A 377 -5.94 10.62 15.33
C SER A 377 -5.20 9.75 14.32
N CYS A 378 -5.22 8.45 14.56
CA CYS A 378 -4.62 7.44 13.69
C CYS A 378 -5.72 6.54 13.14
N PHE A 379 -5.68 6.29 11.84
CA PHE A 379 -6.62 5.42 11.15
C PHE A 379 -5.87 4.33 10.38
N GLY A 380 -6.30 3.09 10.56
CA GLY A 380 -5.80 1.94 9.81
C GLY A 380 -6.31 1.98 8.37
N THR A 381 -5.41 1.70 7.44
CA THR A 381 -5.63 1.78 5.99
C THR A 381 -5.24 0.47 5.31
N GLU A 382 -5.39 -0.66 6.01
CA GLU A 382 -4.87 -1.97 5.61
C GLU A 382 -5.58 -2.54 4.38
N TYR A 383 -5.40 -1.94 3.21
CA TYR A 383 -5.88 -2.46 1.94
C TYR A 383 -4.79 -3.28 1.28
N ARG A 384 -5.21 -4.20 0.42
CA ARG A 384 -4.29 -4.95 -0.42
C ARG A 384 -3.74 -4.07 -1.54
N LEU A 385 -3.43 -2.80 -1.31
CA LEU A 385 -2.86 -1.91 -2.32
C LEU A 385 -1.36 -2.09 -2.43
N VAL A 386 -0.82 -1.87 -3.62
CA VAL A 386 0.63 -1.79 -3.81
C VAL A 386 1.15 -0.51 -3.13
N PRO A 387 2.12 -0.63 -2.21
CA PRO A 387 2.74 0.52 -1.57
C PRO A 387 3.29 1.52 -2.59
N GLY A 388 3.09 2.81 -2.34
CA GLY A 388 3.62 3.89 -3.18
C GLY A 388 2.84 4.20 -4.47
N LEU A 389 1.70 3.55 -4.72
CA LEU A 389 0.87 3.87 -5.90
C LEU A 389 0.10 5.19 -5.82
N GLY A 390 0.09 5.84 -4.67
CA GLY A 390 -0.62 7.09 -4.49
C GLY A 390 -0.04 7.93 -3.38
N GLU A 391 -0.32 9.22 -3.45
CA GLU A 391 -0.02 10.20 -2.41
C GLU A 391 -1.30 10.67 -1.75
N ILE A 392 -1.29 10.74 -0.42
CA ILE A 392 -2.40 11.34 0.32
C ILE A 392 -2.37 12.84 0.10
N ASP A 393 -3.55 13.41 -0.12
CA ASP A 393 -3.75 14.85 -0.17
C ASP A 393 -3.44 15.47 1.19
N ALA A 394 -2.21 15.94 1.38
CA ALA A 394 -1.82 16.68 2.57
C ALA A 394 -2.73 17.90 2.74
N GLY A 395 -3.27 18.11 3.94
CA GLY A 395 -4.28 19.13 4.19
C GLY A 395 -5.69 18.81 3.68
N GLY A 396 -5.87 17.73 2.92
CA GLY A 396 -7.18 17.22 2.51
C GLY A 396 -7.98 16.63 3.68
N PRO A 397 -9.27 16.32 3.48
CA PRO A 397 -10.14 15.87 4.55
C PRO A 397 -10.15 14.35 4.75
N LEU A 398 -10.38 13.96 6.00
CA LEU A 398 -11.00 12.70 6.39
C LEU A 398 -12.50 12.96 6.64
N LEU A 399 -13.37 12.37 5.82
CA LEU A 399 -14.81 12.61 5.83
C LEU A 399 -15.61 11.38 6.34
N SER A 400 -16.88 11.64 6.67
CA SER A 400 -17.91 10.60 6.75
C SER A 400 -18.10 9.91 5.40
N ARG A 401 -18.69 8.72 5.42
CA ARG A 401 -18.97 7.94 4.20
C ARG A 401 -19.81 8.69 3.17
N ASP A 402 -20.75 9.53 3.62
CA ASP A 402 -21.58 10.37 2.76
C ASP A 402 -20.95 11.72 2.39
N GLU A 403 -19.70 11.94 2.82
CA GLU A 403 -18.88 13.12 2.57
C GLU A 403 -19.42 14.44 3.12
N THR A 404 -20.36 14.36 4.07
CA THR A 404 -21.01 15.55 4.63
C THR A 404 -20.30 16.10 5.85
N ILE A 405 -19.61 15.26 6.63
CA ILE A 405 -18.98 15.65 7.91
C ILE A 405 -17.47 15.45 7.81
N ILE A 406 -16.70 16.44 8.27
CA ILE A 406 -15.25 16.33 8.38
C ILE A 406 -14.82 15.91 9.79
N PHE A 407 -14.04 14.84 9.89
CA PHE A 407 -13.48 14.35 11.14
C PHE A 407 -12.00 14.74 11.32
N GLY A 408 -11.27 14.86 10.22
CA GLY A 408 -9.83 15.07 10.26
C GLY A 408 -9.29 15.90 9.10
N VAL A 409 -8.14 16.51 9.33
CA VAL A 409 -7.28 17.08 8.28
C VAL A 409 -6.06 16.18 8.13
N ASN A 410 -5.81 15.67 6.92
CA ASN A 410 -4.70 14.78 6.63
C ASN A 410 -3.37 15.47 6.95
N ALA A 411 -2.65 14.94 7.94
CA ALA A 411 -1.36 15.46 8.38
C ALA A 411 -0.21 14.66 7.77
N TYR A 412 -0.33 13.32 7.77
CA TYR A 412 0.73 12.46 7.27
C TYR A 412 0.27 11.03 6.98
N ALA A 413 0.74 10.48 5.88
CA ALA A 413 0.84 9.05 5.60
C ALA A 413 1.96 8.82 4.59
N THR A 414 2.46 7.60 4.52
CA THR A 414 3.51 7.21 3.56
C THR A 414 2.93 6.81 2.20
N ASP A 415 1.68 6.33 2.16
CA ASP A 415 0.97 6.01 0.94
C ASP A 415 -0.55 6.09 1.11
N CYS A 416 -1.27 5.88 0.02
CA CYS A 416 -2.73 5.92 -0.06
C CYS A 416 -3.46 4.75 0.62
N GLY A 417 -2.79 3.89 1.38
CA GLY A 417 -3.45 2.84 2.13
C GLY A 417 -3.06 1.44 1.70
N SER A 418 -1.76 1.16 1.70
CA SER A 418 -1.32 -0.23 1.71
C SER A 418 -1.44 -0.77 3.14
N PHE A 419 -0.53 -0.37 4.02
CA PHE A 419 -0.30 -1.02 5.32
C PHE A 419 0.13 -0.04 6.41
N LYS A 420 0.10 1.26 6.10
CA LYS A 420 0.69 2.31 6.93
C LYS A 420 -0.39 3.28 7.37
N PRO A 421 -0.48 3.58 8.68
CA PRO A 421 -1.62 4.30 9.20
C PRO A 421 -1.69 5.75 8.68
N LEU A 422 -2.90 6.22 8.43
CA LEU A 422 -3.15 7.63 8.17
C LEU A 422 -3.21 8.39 9.49
N ILE A 423 -2.43 9.48 9.59
CA ILE A 423 -2.47 10.40 10.73
C ILE A 423 -3.19 11.69 10.32
N THR A 424 -4.19 12.08 11.10
CA THR A 424 -4.97 13.29 10.86
C THR A 424 -5.01 14.19 12.10
N THR A 425 -5.07 15.50 11.89
CA THR A 425 -5.44 16.45 12.94
C THR A 425 -6.94 16.35 13.23
N ASP A 426 -7.33 16.14 14.49
CA ASP A 426 -8.72 15.98 14.94
C ASP A 426 -9.47 17.32 14.91
N VAL A 427 -10.46 17.43 14.02
CA VAL A 427 -11.25 18.65 13.80
C VAL A 427 -12.17 18.97 14.97
N ALA A 428 -12.70 17.97 15.69
CA ALA A 428 -13.63 18.20 16.79
C ALA A 428 -13.00 19.07 17.88
N SER A 429 -11.69 18.88 18.14
CA SER A 429 -10.94 19.66 19.11
C SER A 429 -10.68 21.12 18.69
N LEU A 430 -10.92 21.46 17.42
CA LEU A 430 -10.60 22.75 16.81
C LEU A 430 -11.83 23.61 16.52
N ILE A 431 -13.05 23.08 16.69
CA ILE A 431 -14.31 23.77 16.38
C ILE A 431 -14.35 25.21 16.92
N PRO A 432 -14.04 25.51 18.20
CA PRO A 432 -14.11 26.87 18.72
C PRO A 432 -13.15 27.85 18.02
N TRP A 433 -11.99 27.36 17.56
CA TRP A 433 -11.02 28.17 16.82
C TRP A 433 -11.50 28.41 15.37
N ILE A 434 -12.08 27.39 14.73
CA ILE A 434 -12.67 27.49 13.38
C ILE A 434 -13.83 28.50 13.38
N GLU A 435 -14.77 28.39 14.33
CA GLU A 435 -15.90 29.30 14.44
C GLU A 435 -15.46 30.75 14.62
N LYS A 436 -14.50 30.98 15.52
CA LYS A 436 -13.95 32.31 15.78
C LYS A 436 -13.39 32.94 14.51
N PHE A 437 -12.74 32.16 13.66
CA PHE A 437 -12.26 32.64 12.36
C PHE A 437 -13.44 32.91 11.43
N VAL A 438 -14.28 31.91 11.15
CA VAL A 438 -15.39 31.99 10.17
C VAL A 438 -16.30 33.19 10.46
N LEU A 439 -16.73 33.35 11.73
CA LEU A 439 -17.66 34.39 12.18
C LEU A 439 -17.03 35.79 12.32
N ARG A 440 -15.72 35.93 12.18
CA ARG A 440 -15.01 37.20 12.28
C ARG A 440 -15.47 38.14 11.17
N LYS A 441 -16.06 39.28 11.52
CA LYS A 441 -16.45 40.30 10.54
C LYS A 441 -15.22 40.81 9.81
N GLN A 442 -15.27 40.82 8.47
CA GLN A 442 -14.25 41.47 7.66
C GLN A 442 -14.24 42.97 8.00
N LYS A 443 -13.06 43.51 8.35
CA LYS A 443 -12.88 44.96 8.39
C LYS A 443 -13.00 45.44 6.95
N LYS A 444 -14.08 46.17 6.67
CA LYS A 444 -14.35 46.80 5.36
C LYS A 444 -13.25 47.78 5.00
#